data_AF-A0A9D5FQ10-F1
#
_entry.id   AF-A0A9D5FQ10-F1
#
_cell.length_a   1.000
_cell.length_b   1.000
_cell.length_c   1.000
_cell.angle_alpha   90.00
_cell.angle_beta   90.00
_cell.angle_gamma   90.00
#
_symmetry.space_group_name_H-M   'P 1'
#
loop_
_entity.id
_entity.type
_entity.pdbx_description
1 polymer ?
#
loop_
_entity_poly.entity_id
_entity_poly.type
_entity_poly.pdbx_seq_one_letter_code
_entity_poly.pdbx_strand_id
1 'polypeptide(L)'
;MIRFDGSIRIPKWGQILVVVLMLTLPAVYPGEGGPRSGVRFEAQREGSEDFELLRMLERTKPRQAATMVRSVTNGFGSYTKDLRVFRAARRKLLKVLS
;
A
#
# COMPACT_ATOMS: atom_id res chain seq x y z
N MET A 1 -21.49 3.29 22.89
CA MET A 1 -21.87 2.85 21.54
C MET A 1 -22.31 4.08 20.75
N ILE A 2 -21.41 4.66 19.95
CA ILE A 2 -21.71 5.90 19.19
C ILE A 2 -22.27 5.48 17.83
N ARG A 3 -23.53 5.83 17.54
CA ARG A 3 -24.15 5.67 16.22
C ARG A 3 -23.80 6.88 15.37
N PHE A 4 -23.27 6.66 14.18
CA PHE A 4 -23.09 7.70 13.17
C PHE A 4 -24.40 7.84 12.39
N ASP A 5 -25.14 8.93 12.60
CA ASP A 5 -26.17 9.36 11.65
C ASP A 5 -25.49 10.06 10.46
N GLY A 6 -25.93 9.71 9.25
CA GLY A 6 -25.26 10.06 8.00
C GLY A 6 -25.49 11.50 7.53
N SER A 7 -25.26 12.51 8.37
CA SER A 7 -25.42 13.90 7.95
C SER A 7 -24.38 14.89 8.50
N ILE A 8 -23.09 14.52 8.48
CA ILE A 8 -22.01 15.47 8.77
C ILE A 8 -21.78 16.37 7.55
N ARG A 9 -22.35 17.58 7.57
CA ARG A 9 -22.11 18.63 6.57
C ARG A 9 -20.81 19.36 6.91
N ILE A 10 -19.70 18.95 6.30
CA ILE A 10 -18.38 19.53 6.57
C ILE A 10 -18.30 20.96 5.97
N PRO A 11 -18.04 22.01 6.77
CA PRO A 11 -17.91 23.38 6.28
C PRO A 11 -16.72 23.49 5.30
N LYS A 12 -16.74 24.49 4.41
CA LYS A 12 -15.71 24.64 3.34
C LYS A 12 -14.27 24.66 3.88
N TRP A 13 -14.04 25.22 5.07
CA TRP A 13 -12.75 25.17 5.77
C TRP A 13 -12.37 23.76 6.26
N GLY A 14 -13.36 22.96 6.67
CA GLY A 14 -13.18 21.55 7.02
C GLY A 14 -12.87 20.67 5.81
N GLN A 15 -13.35 21.03 4.61
CA GLN A 15 -12.97 20.35 3.36
C GLN A 15 -11.51 20.63 3.00
N ILE A 16 -11.05 21.88 3.18
CA ILE A 16 -9.63 22.26 3.02
C ILE A 16 -8.77 21.50 4.04
N LEU A 17 -9.22 21.39 5.29
CA LEU A 17 -8.51 20.63 6.33
C LEU A 17 -8.42 19.13 5.97
N VAL A 18 -9.49 18.52 5.45
CA VAL A 18 -9.48 17.12 4.99
C VAL A 18 -8.51 16.92 3.82
N VAL A 19 -8.45 17.86 2.87
CA VAL A 19 -7.50 17.82 1.75
C VAL A 19 -6.06 17.97 2.24
N VAL A 20 -5.80 18.89 3.16
CA VAL A 20 -4.47 19.07 3.78
C VAL A 20 -4.09 17.83 4.61
N LEU A 21 -5.02 17.25 5.37
CA LEU A 21 -4.80 16.00 6.11
C LEU A 21 -4.56 14.80 5.19
N MET A 22 -5.20 14.74 4.02
CA MET A 22 -4.93 13.74 2.98
C MET A 22 -3.52 13.89 2.41
N LEU A 23 -3.04 15.12 2.24
CA LEU A 23 -1.66 15.41 1.84
C LEU A 23 -0.65 15.10 2.97
N THR A 24 -1.06 15.18 4.24
CA THR A 24 -0.19 14.99 5.42
C THR A 24 -0.46 13.73 6.25
N LEU A 25 -1.28 12.77 5.79
CA LEU A 25 -1.57 11.49 6.46
C LEU A 25 -0.36 10.95 7.26
N PRO A 26 -0.36 11.10 8.60
CA PRO A 26 0.74 10.64 9.43
C PRO A 26 1.09 9.17 9.17
N ALA A 27 2.38 8.85 9.21
CA ALA A 27 2.84 7.47 9.22
C ALA A 27 2.34 6.73 10.47
N VAL A 28 2.23 7.47 11.59
CA VAL A 28 1.83 6.96 12.89
C VAL A 28 0.86 7.94 13.54
N TYR A 29 -0.17 7.41 14.19
CA TYR A 29 -1.15 8.16 14.96
C TYR A 29 -1.08 7.74 16.44
N PRO A 30 -1.34 8.65 17.39
CA PRO A 30 -1.51 8.26 18.78
C PRO A 30 -2.77 7.39 18.97
N GLY A 31 -2.74 6.46 19.91
CA GLY A 31 -3.87 5.62 20.28
C GLY A 31 -3.82 5.23 21.76
N GLU A 32 -4.98 4.93 22.35
CA GLU A 32 -5.11 4.62 23.79
C GLU A 32 -4.23 3.43 24.25
N GLY A 33 -3.86 2.53 23.34
CA GLY A 33 -2.97 1.39 23.59
C GLY A 33 -1.58 1.51 22.95
N GLY A 34 -1.18 2.72 22.56
CA GLY A 34 0.07 2.98 21.86
C GLY A 34 -0.11 3.45 20.41
N PRO A 35 1.00 3.64 19.69
CA PRO A 35 0.96 4.20 18.35
C PRO A 35 0.24 3.25 17.36
N ARG A 36 -0.64 3.81 16.53
CA ARG A 36 -1.34 3.11 15.45
C ARG A 36 -0.72 3.47 14.11
N SER A 37 -0.52 2.49 13.24
CA SER A 37 0.01 2.73 11.91
C SER A 37 -1.02 3.42 11.01
N GLY A 38 -0.53 4.36 10.21
CA GLY A 38 -1.31 5.01 9.16
C GLY A 38 -1.35 4.19 7.88
N VAL A 39 -2.36 4.44 7.04
CA VAL A 39 -2.51 3.76 5.74
C VAL A 39 -1.27 3.95 4.85
N ARG A 40 -0.64 5.13 4.86
CA ARG A 40 0.59 5.37 4.09
C ARG A 40 1.78 4.56 4.60
N PHE A 41 1.90 4.42 5.93
CA PHE A 41 2.95 3.61 6.53
C PHE A 41 2.76 2.14 6.18
N GLU A 42 1.54 1.60 6.28
CA GLU A 42 1.26 0.22 5.91
C GLU A 42 1.51 -0.04 4.42
N ALA A 43 1.14 0.89 3.54
CA ALA A 43 1.42 0.77 2.11
C ALA A 43 2.93 0.77 1.80
N GLN A 44 3.70 1.63 2.47
CA GLN A 44 5.16 1.66 2.33
C GLN A 44 5.80 0.39 2.88
N ARG A 45 5.36 -0.08 4.05
CA ARG A 45 5.84 -1.33 4.66
C ARG A 45 5.59 -2.52 3.74
N GLU A 46 4.37 -2.66 3.22
CA GLU A 46 4.04 -3.72 2.25
C GLU A 46 4.92 -3.64 1.00
N GLY A 47 5.15 -2.43 0.48
CA GLY A 47 6.05 -2.22 -0.66
C GLY A 47 7.51 -2.62 -0.39
N SER A 48 8.03 -2.31 0.80
CA SER A 48 9.38 -2.70 1.22
C SER A 48 9.52 -4.22 1.37
N GLU A 49 8.52 -4.88 1.96
CA GLU A 49 8.51 -6.34 2.09
C GLU A 49 8.50 -7.04 0.72
N ASP A 50 7.63 -6.58 -0.19
CA ASP A 50 7.56 -7.14 -1.54
C ASP A 50 8.86 -6.91 -2.34
N PHE A 51 9.54 -5.78 -2.11
CA PHE A 51 10.86 -5.51 -2.70
C PHE A 51 11.93 -6.51 -2.21
N GLU A 52 12.02 -6.76 -0.92
CA GLU A 52 12.99 -7.73 -0.38
C GLU A 52 12.73 -9.15 -0.90
N LEU A 53 11.46 -9.57 -0.98
CA LEU A 53 11.10 -10.85 -1.60
C LEU A 53 11.53 -10.92 -3.08
N LEU A 54 11.31 -9.85 -3.84
CA LEU A 54 11.78 -9.78 -5.23
C LEU A 54 13.31 -9.85 -5.32
N ARG A 55 14.04 -9.20 -4.41
CA ARG A 55 15.51 -9.28 -4.34
C ARG A 55 16.00 -10.68 -4.00
N MET A 56 15.32 -11.38 -3.09
CA MET A 56 15.60 -12.79 -2.80
C MET A 56 15.39 -13.67 -4.04
N LEU A 57 14.29 -13.46 -4.76
CA LEU A 57 14.02 -14.18 -6.01
C LEU A 57 15.05 -13.84 -7.09
N GLU A 58 15.43 -12.56 -7.23
CA GLU A 58 16.39 -12.11 -8.23
C GLU A 58 17.76 -12.77 -8.06
N ARG A 59 18.21 -12.96 -6.82
CA ARG A 59 19.49 -13.65 -6.50
C ARG A 59 19.54 -15.09 -7.01
N THR A 60 18.39 -15.76 -7.13
CA THR A 60 18.32 -17.19 -7.53
C THR A 60 17.77 -17.39 -8.94
N LYS A 61 16.79 -16.58 -9.35
CA LYS A 61 16.02 -16.70 -10.60
C LYS A 61 15.73 -15.31 -11.21
N PRO A 62 16.75 -14.60 -11.72
CA PRO A 62 16.64 -13.21 -12.15
C PRO A 62 15.63 -12.99 -13.29
N ARG A 63 15.57 -13.91 -14.27
CA ARG A 63 14.57 -13.85 -15.35
C ARG A 63 13.14 -13.94 -14.81
N GLN A 64 12.91 -14.82 -13.83
CA GLN A 64 11.58 -14.99 -13.24
C GLN A 64 11.17 -13.77 -12.42
N ALA A 65 12.11 -13.16 -11.68
CA ALA A 65 11.88 -11.91 -10.97
C ALA A 65 11.47 -10.78 -11.95
N ALA A 66 12.22 -10.62 -13.04
CA ALA A 66 11.91 -9.62 -14.07
C ALA A 66 10.53 -9.84 -14.71
N THR A 67 10.16 -11.08 -15.00
CA THR A 67 8.82 -11.42 -15.51
C THR A 67 7.72 -11.10 -14.50
N MET A 68 7.94 -11.38 -13.21
CA MET A 68 6.97 -11.02 -12.16
C MET A 68 6.77 -9.51 -12.07
N VAL A 69 7.86 -8.73 -12.05
CA VAL A 69 7.77 -7.26 -12.02
C VAL A 69 7.02 -6.73 -13.23
N ARG A 70 7.36 -7.19 -14.44
CA ARG A 70 6.69 -6.80 -15.70
C ARG A 70 5.20 -7.14 -15.74
N SER A 71 4.74 -8.12 -14.97
CA SER A 71 3.30 -8.44 -14.88
C SER A 71 2.49 -7.40 -14.10
N VAL A 72 3.16 -6.55 -13.32
CA VAL A 72 2.54 -5.55 -12.44
C VAL A 72 2.87 -4.12 -12.88
N THR A 73 4.11 -3.89 -13.33
CA THR A 73 4.59 -2.58 -13.76
C THR A 73 5.59 -2.69 -14.90
N ASN A 74 5.45 -1.82 -15.89
CA ASN A 74 6.37 -1.65 -17.01
C ASN A 74 7.21 -0.37 -16.89
N GLY A 75 7.05 0.39 -15.80
CA GLY A 75 7.78 1.63 -15.54
C GLY A 75 7.00 2.58 -14.63
N PHE A 76 7.61 3.72 -14.29
CA PHE A 76 7.04 4.68 -13.33
C PHE A 76 5.60 5.13 -13.63
N GLY A 77 5.27 5.34 -14.92
CA GLY A 77 3.92 5.76 -15.33
C GLY A 77 2.99 4.61 -15.75
N SER A 78 3.49 3.38 -15.81
CA SER A 78 2.75 2.24 -16.38
C SER A 78 2.73 1.08 -15.39
N TYR A 79 1.70 1.08 -14.55
CA TYR A 79 1.45 0.05 -13.55
C TYR A 79 -0.02 -0.33 -13.51
N THR A 80 -0.30 -1.55 -13.08
CA THR A 80 -1.69 -2.02 -12.92
C THR A 80 -2.38 -1.30 -11.78
N LYS A 81 -3.61 -0.84 -12.03
CA LYS A 81 -4.52 -0.33 -10.99
C LYS A 81 -5.47 -1.43 -10.47
N ASP A 82 -5.41 -2.63 -11.05
CA ASP A 82 -6.22 -3.77 -10.62
C ASP A 82 -5.53 -4.50 -9.45
N LEU A 83 -6.13 -4.37 -8.27
CA LEU A 83 -5.67 -5.03 -7.04
C LEU A 83 -5.58 -6.55 -7.18
N ARG A 84 -6.43 -7.18 -8.00
CA ARG A 84 -6.43 -8.64 -8.19
C ARG A 84 -5.15 -9.10 -8.88
N VAL A 85 -4.68 -8.33 -9.87
CA VAL A 85 -3.41 -8.61 -10.58
C VAL A 85 -2.25 -8.51 -9.60
N PHE A 86 -2.19 -7.44 -8.80
CA PHE A 86 -1.15 -7.25 -7.79
C PHE A 86 -1.11 -8.40 -6.77
N ARG A 87 -2.27 -8.74 -6.19
CA ARG A 87 -2.40 -9.82 -5.18
C ARG A 87 -2.09 -11.20 -5.77
N ALA A 88 -2.41 -11.45 -7.04
CA ALA A 88 -2.03 -12.68 -7.73
C ALA A 88 -0.51 -12.78 -7.90
N ALA A 89 0.16 -11.69 -8.31
CA ALA A 89 1.62 -11.65 -8.43
C ALA A 89 2.30 -11.90 -7.06
N ARG A 90 1.84 -11.25 -5.99
CA ARG A 90 2.36 -11.44 -4.63
C ARG A 90 2.22 -12.89 -4.14
N ARG A 91 1.06 -13.52 -4.33
CA ARG A 91 0.87 -14.94 -4.00
C ARG A 91 1.80 -15.86 -4.78
N LYS A 92 2.02 -15.56 -6.06
CA LYS A 92 2.96 -16.31 -6.90
C LYS A 92 4.40 -16.15 -6.41
N LEU A 93 4.80 -14.94 -6.03
CA LEU A 93 6.13 -14.66 -5.46
C LEU A 93 6.36 -15.47 -4.18
N LEU A 94 5.42 -15.42 -3.24
CA LEU A 94 5.49 -16.19 -1.99
C LEU A 94 5.59 -17.69 -2.25
N LYS A 95 4.78 -18.23 -3.16
CA LYS A 95 4.81 -19.67 -3.52
C LYS A 95 6.14 -20.10 -4.13
N VAL A 96 6.89 -19.20 -4.77
CA VAL A 96 8.21 -19.53 -5.36
C VAL A 96 9.32 -19.47 -4.32
N LEU A 97 9.12 -18.74 -3.22
CA LEU A 97 10.10 -18.54 -2.15
C LEU A 97 9.83 -19.38 -0.90
N SER A 98 8.63 -19.95 -0.76
CA SER A 98 8.29 -20.96 0.25
C SER A 98 8.82 -22.32 -0.16
#